data_AF-A0A3B9RQN5-F1
#
_entry.id   AF-A0A3B9RQN5-F1
#
_cell.length_a   1.000
_cell.length_b   1.000
_cell.length_c   1.000
_cell.angle_alpha   90.00
_cell.angle_beta   90.00
_cell.angle_gamma   90.00
#
_symmetry.space_group_name_H-M   'P 1'
#
loop_
_entity.id
_entity.type
_entity.pdbx_description
1 polymer ?
#
loop_
_entity_poly.entity_id
_entity_poly.type
_entity_poly.pdbx_seq_one_letter_code
_entity_poly.pdbx_strand_id
1 'polypeptide(L)' 'MANENNTQMVIKNLWKVYGKDTKRVFQKNLHNKSKEEIQNETGCIVGMRDINLEIKKGEFYILMGL' A
#
# COMPACT_ATOMS: atom_id res chain seq x y z
N MET A 1 3.52 33.48 -11.69
CA MET A 1 2.57 32.50 -11.12
C MET A 1 3.41 31.36 -10.59
N ALA A 2 3.66 31.33 -9.29
CA ALA A 2 4.58 30.36 -8.69
C ALA A 2 3.90 28.99 -8.64
N ASN A 3 4.48 28.02 -9.34
CA ASN A 3 4.22 26.59 -9.12
C ASN A 3 4.79 26.22 -7.74
N GLU A 4 4.03 26.48 -6.68
CA GLU A 4 4.31 25.84 -5.41
C GLU A 4 3.67 24.46 -5.43
N ASN A 5 4.47 23.45 -5.76
CA ASN A 5 4.17 22.06 -5.43
C ASN A 5 4.12 21.98 -3.90
N ASN A 6 2.95 22.31 -3.34
CA ASN A 6 2.69 22.41 -1.91
C ASN A 6 2.52 21.02 -1.27
N THR A 7 3.14 20.02 -1.86
CA THR A 7 3.13 18.62 -1.49
C THR A 7 4.04 18.43 -0.28
N GLN A 8 3.46 18.01 0.83
CA GLN A 8 4.16 17.80 2.10
C GLN A 8 4.56 16.33 2.29
N MET A 9 3.76 15.39 1.79
CA MET A 9 4.06 13.97 1.90
C MET A 9 3.67 13.22 0.63
N VAL A 10 4.53 12.29 0.22
CA VAL A 10 4.31 11.42 -0.93
C VAL A 10 4.49 9.98 -0.47
N ILE A 11 3.45 9.16 -0.64
CA ILE A 11 3.43 7.73 -0.38
C ILE A 11 3.36 7.04 -1.74
N LYS A 12 4.29 6.12 -2.02
CA LYS A 12 4.32 5.35 -3.26
C LYS A 12 4.40 3.88 -2.96
N ASN A 13 3.61 3.09 -3.69
CA ASN A 13 3.63 1.63 -3.68
C ASN A 13 3.64 1.06 -2.25
N LEU A 14 2.82 1.62 -1.35
CA LEU A 14 2.79 1.19 0.05
C LEU A 14 1.99 -0.10 0.19
N TRP A 15 2.59 -1.09 0.85
CA TRP A 15 1.99 -2.38 1.16
C TRP A 15 2.02 -2.62 2.67
N LYS A 16 0.94 -3.16 3.21
CA LYS A 16 0.85 -3.64 4.58
C LYS A 16 0.47 -5.11 4.58
N VAL A 17 1.39 -5.95 5.03
CA VAL A 17 1.26 -7.40 5.03
C VAL A 17 1.45 -7.92 6.46
N TYR A 18 0.61 -8.87 6.86
CA TYR A 18 0.64 -9.54 8.15
C TYR A 18 0.93 -11.03 7.96
N GLY A 19 1.60 -11.66 8.92
CA GLY A 19 1.92 -13.09 8.90
C GLY A 19 3.40 -13.39 9.15
N LYS A 20 3.77 -14.66 8.99
CA LYS A 20 5.18 -15.10 9.05
C LYS A 20 5.82 -14.96 7.67
N ASP A 21 7.09 -14.57 7.63
CA ASP A 21 7.87 -14.44 6.39
C ASP A 21 7.18 -13.61 5.29
N THR A 22 6.74 -12.41 5.67
CA THR A 22 5.96 -11.49 4.80
C THR A 22 6.68 -11.08 3.51
N LYS A 23 8.00 -11.26 3.45
CA LYS A 23 8.81 -10.95 2.26
C LYS A 23 8.40 -11.79 1.05
N ARG A 24 7.89 -13.01 1.26
CA ARG A 24 7.40 -13.89 0.18
C ARG A 24 6.31 -13.25 -0.68
N VAL A 25 5.48 -12.37 -0.11
CA VAL A 25 4.39 -11.70 -0.83
C VAL A 25 4.89 -10.79 -1.96
N PHE A 26 6.13 -10.31 -1.90
CA PHE A 26 6.72 -9.44 -2.93
C PHE A 26 7.35 -10.21 -4.10
N GLN A 27 7.20 -11.53 -4.17
CA GLN A 27 7.63 -12.31 -5.32
C GLN A 27 6.82 -11.91 -6.57
N LYS A 28 7.49 -11.83 -7.73
CA LYS A 28 6.89 -11.33 -8.99
C LYS A 28 5.65 -12.10 -9.42
N ASN A 29 5.60 -13.41 -9.15
CA ASN A 29 4.46 -14.27 -9.47
C ASN A 29 3.21 -13.99 -8.62
N LEU A 30 3.35 -13.31 -7.47
CA LEU A 30 2.24 -13.01 -6.56
C LEU A 30 1.66 -11.60 -6.77
N HIS A 31 2.36 -10.72 -7.47
CA HIS A 31 1.95 -9.31 -7.65
C HIS A 31 0.57 -9.15 -8.29
N ASN A 32 0.22 -10.04 -9.23
CA ASN A 32 -1.05 -10.02 -9.95
C ASN A 32 -2.14 -10.91 -9.33
N LYS A 33 -1.84 -11.59 -8.21
CA LYS A 33 -2.77 -12.50 -7.56
C LYS A 33 -3.73 -11.77 -6.62
N SER A 34 -4.92 -12.31 -6.42
CA SER A 34 -5.90 -11.82 -5.48
C SER A 34 -5.36 -11.88 -4.03
N LYS A 35 -6.01 -11.18 -3.09
CA LYS A 35 -5.62 -11.24 -1.68
C LYS A 35 -5.76 -12.67 -1.11
N GLU A 36 -6.81 -13.38 -1.52
CA GLU A 36 -7.11 -14.75 -1.09
C GLU A 36 -6.09 -15.75 -1.65
N GLU A 37 -5.70 -15.62 -2.92
CA GLU A 37 -4.67 -16.46 -3.53
C GLU A 37 -3.32 -16.29 -2.83
N ILE A 38 -2.92 -15.04 -2.55
CA ILE A 38 -1.70 -14.76 -1.79
C ILE A 38 -1.78 -15.39 -0.41
N GLN A 39 -2.92 -15.27 0.28
CA GLN A 39 -3.10 -15.87 1.61
C GLN A 39 -3.02 -17.39 1.56
N ASN A 40 -3.66 -18.03 0.59
CA ASN A 40 -3.62 -19.49 0.44
C ASN A 40 -2.20 -20.01 0.15
N GLU A 41 -1.40 -19.28 -0.62
CA GLU A 41 -0.05 -19.71 -1.01
C GLU A 41 1.04 -19.38 0.03
N THR A 42 0.88 -18.25 0.73
CA THR A 42 1.91 -17.73 1.63
C THR A 42 1.54 -17.79 3.10
N GLY A 43 0.25 -17.98 3.43
CA GLY A 43 -0.28 -17.79 4.77
C GLY A 43 -0.28 -16.32 5.24
N CYS A 44 0.12 -15.38 4.38
CA CYS A 44 0.18 -13.95 4.72
C CYS A 44 -1.11 -13.23 4.29
N ILE A 45 -1.57 -12.30 5.14
CA ILE A 45 -2.74 -11.48 4.86
C ILE A 45 -2.28 -10.13 4.32
N VAL A 46 -2.79 -9.75 3.15
CA VAL A 46 -2.52 -8.43 2.54
C VAL A 46 -3.59 -7.42 2.99
N GLY A 47 -3.26 -6.63 4.00
CA GLY A 47 -4.15 -5.59 4.54
C GLY A 47 -4.26 -4.37 3.61
N MET A 48 -3.12 -3.88 3.13
CA MET A 48 -3.06 -2.76 2.19
C MET A 48 -2.17 -3.14 1.01
N ARG A 49 -2.59 -2.80 -0.21
CA ARG A 49 -1.88 -3.11 -1.45
C ARG A 49 -1.82 -1.86 -2.31
N ASP A 50 -0.61 -1.56 -2.78
CA ASP A 50 -0.34 -0.53 -3.79
C ASP A 50 -0.98 0.83 -3.50
N ILE A 51 -0.81 1.30 -2.27
CA ILE A 51 -1.34 2.60 -1.87
C ILE A 51 -0.39 3.70 -2.33
N ASN A 52 -0.93 4.62 -3.13
CA ASN A 52 -0.24 5.77 -3.69
C ASN A 52 -1.01 7.03 -3.31
N LEU A 53 -0.37 7.93 -2.54
CA LEU A 53 -1.02 9.13 -2.00
C LEU A 53 -0.06 10.31 -2.05
N GLU A 54 -0.64 11.49 -2.25
CA GLU A 54 0.05 12.76 -2.19
C GLU A 54 -0.75 13.67 -1.25
N ILE A 55 -0.09 14.20 -0.22
CA ILE A 55 -0.74 15.05 0.79
C ILE A 55 -0.15 16.43 0.68
N LYS A 56 -0.98 17.44 0.41
CA LYS A 56 -0.57 18.84 0.34
C LYS A 56 -0.78 19.54 1.68
N LYS A 57 -0.12 20.68 1.86
CA LYS A 57 -0.23 21.47 3.10
C LYS A 57 -1.68 21.90 3.33
N GLY A 58 -2.18 21.61 4.53
CA GLY A 58 -3.55 21.91 4.93
C GLY A 58 -4.58 20.84 4.54
N GLU A 59 -4.18 19.77 3.85
CA GLU A 59 -5.06 18.64 3.56
C GLU A 59 -4.97 17.57 4.64
N PHE A 60 -6.11 16.98 4.97
CA PHE A 60 -6.22 15.83 5.86
C PHE A 60 -6.81 14.65 5.10
N TYR A 61 -6.09 13.53 5.09
CA TYR A 61 -6.57 12.26 4.53
C TYR A 61 -6.98 11.34 5.66
N ILE A 62 -8.28 11.01 5.73
CA ILE A 62 -8.82 10.05 6.68
C ILE A 62 -8.99 8.72 5.95
N LEU A 63 -8.22 7.71 6.36
CA LEU A 63 -8.38 6.34 5.90
C LEU A 63 -9.33 5.61 6.86
N MET A 64 -10.53 5.31 6.40
CA MET A 64 -11.49 4.49 7.13
C MET A 64 -11.48 3.05 6.59
N GLY A 65 -11.58 2.07 7.48
CA GLY A 65 -11.71 0.66 7.15
C GLY A 65 -12.69 -0.01 8.09
N LEU A 66 -13.35 -1.07 7.60
CA LEU A 66 -14.18 -1.98 8.40
C LEU A 66 -13.31 -3.07 9.04
#